data_AF-A0A1V5WIE6-F1
#
_entry.id   AF-A0A1V5WIE6-F1
#
_cell.length_a   1.000
_cell.length_b   1.000
_cell.length_c   1.000
_cell.angle_alpha   90.00
_cell.angle_beta   90.00
_cell.angle_gamma   90.00
#
_symmetry.space_group_name_H-M   'P 1'
#
loop_
_entity.id
_entity.type
_entity.pdbx_description
1 polymer ?
#
loop_
_entity_poly.entity_id
_entity_poly.type
_entity_poly.pdbx_seq_one_letter_code
_entity_poly.pdbx_strand_id
1 'polypeptide(L)'
;MILDGDRPVLDPAKIPGLVDDNGFLLQDGREIRKRLKPDEVFNEFSAQIEAIQKRGVRISHLDSHRGFCFLIPKLWSVYRELGRKYTVPLALPKNFMFNKTRKQVPGSTDSLIGVYDLKEEENVDNRYNAYDRMLARLGAGTHYCFSHPSPPTRSVQDSFGDFQIRADDYALFLSPEWSELLKKHGITLSSFRK
;
A
#
# COMPACT_ATOMS: atom_id res chain seq x y z
N MET A 1 -3.36 2.31 4.58
CA MET A 1 -3.20 3.16 5.78
C MET A 1 -2.32 4.38 5.49
N ILE A 2 -2.72 5.60 5.88
CA ILE A 2 -2.04 6.86 5.50
C ILE A 2 -1.49 7.59 6.74
N LEU A 3 -0.24 8.07 6.67
CA LEU A 3 0.45 8.81 7.76
C LEU A 3 1.07 10.13 7.32
N ASP A 4 0.79 10.58 6.11
CA ASP A 4 1.34 11.78 5.53
C ASP A 4 0.36 12.44 4.56
N GLY A 5 0.64 13.68 4.19
CA GLY A 5 -0.07 14.34 3.09
C GLY A 5 -1.36 15.04 3.49
N ASP A 6 -2.23 14.34 4.22
CA ASP A 6 -3.65 14.67 4.33
C ASP A 6 -4.06 15.06 5.77
N ARG A 7 -5.34 15.36 5.97
CA ARG A 7 -5.92 15.56 7.30
C ARG A 7 -6.07 14.20 8.03
N PRO A 8 -5.75 14.13 9.33
CA PRO A 8 -6.07 12.96 10.12
C PRO A 8 -7.58 12.79 10.30
N VAL A 9 -8.01 11.58 10.65
CA VAL A 9 -9.40 11.32 11.05
C VAL A 9 -9.63 11.76 12.50
N LEU A 10 -8.64 11.55 13.37
CA LEU A 10 -8.70 12.02 14.75
C LEU A 10 -8.49 13.53 14.84
N ASP A 11 -8.99 14.10 15.95
CA ASP A 11 -8.63 15.44 16.39
C ASP A 11 -7.10 15.54 16.52
N PRO A 12 -6.44 16.48 15.81
CA PRO A 12 -5.00 16.73 15.92
C PRO A 12 -4.48 16.82 17.36
N ALA A 13 -5.27 17.33 18.29
CA ALA A 13 -4.90 17.42 19.71
C ALA A 13 -4.68 16.06 20.39
N LYS A 14 -5.26 14.97 19.84
CA LYS A 14 -5.11 13.60 20.35
C LYS A 14 -3.89 12.88 19.77
N ILE A 15 -3.30 13.41 18.71
CA ILE A 15 -2.18 12.80 17.96
C ILE A 15 -1.09 13.84 17.62
N PRO A 16 -0.61 14.63 18.59
CA PRO A 16 0.31 15.75 18.32
C PRO A 16 1.67 15.31 17.72
N GLY A 17 2.03 14.03 17.82
CA GLY A 17 3.23 13.48 17.18
C GLY A 17 3.06 13.18 15.69
N LEU A 18 1.84 13.19 15.16
CA LEU A 18 1.52 12.85 13.76
C LEU A 18 1.17 14.05 12.89
N VAL A 19 0.98 15.23 13.49
CA VAL A 19 0.46 16.42 12.80
C VAL A 19 1.41 17.60 12.83
N ASP A 20 1.34 18.46 11.83
CA ASP A 20 1.99 19.77 11.81
C ASP A 20 1.18 20.82 12.59
N ASP A 21 1.70 22.06 12.63
CA ASP A 21 1.07 23.17 13.35
C ASP A 21 -0.28 23.60 12.75
N ASN A 22 -0.57 23.18 11.51
CA ASN A 22 -1.84 23.43 10.82
C ASN A 22 -2.85 22.26 11.00
N GLY A 23 -2.46 21.21 11.73
CA GLY A 23 -3.28 20.03 11.98
C GLY A 23 -3.36 19.04 10.82
N PHE A 24 -2.46 19.13 9.83
CA PHE A 24 -2.31 18.12 8.78
C PHE A 24 -1.31 17.06 9.20
N LEU A 25 -1.43 15.84 8.66
CA LEU A 25 -0.42 14.81 8.84
C LEU A 25 0.93 15.31 8.29
N LEU A 26 2.01 14.95 8.99
CA LEU A 26 3.36 15.34 8.62
C LEU A 26 3.72 14.89 7.19
N GLN A 27 4.49 15.69 6.47
CA GLN A 27 4.83 15.40 5.06
C GLN A 27 6.17 14.64 4.93
N ASP A 28 7.16 15.00 5.76
CA ASP A 28 8.52 14.44 5.67
C ASP A 28 8.62 13.12 6.46
N GLY A 29 8.96 12.03 5.75
CA GLY A 29 9.13 10.71 6.35
C GLY A 29 10.20 10.63 7.46
N ARG A 30 11.22 11.49 7.44
CA ARG A 30 12.23 11.61 8.52
C ARG A 30 11.61 12.25 9.75
N GLU A 31 10.77 13.26 9.56
CA GLU A 31 10.08 13.91 10.66
C GLU A 31 9.06 12.95 11.31
N ILE A 32 8.26 12.25 10.49
CA ILE A 32 7.37 11.19 10.94
C ILE A 32 8.14 10.18 11.80
N ARG A 33 9.27 9.65 11.32
CA ARG A 33 10.10 8.69 12.08
C ARG A 33 10.58 9.22 13.42
N LYS A 34 10.86 10.52 13.51
CA LYS A 34 11.35 11.19 14.72
C LYS A 34 10.24 11.41 15.74
N ARG A 35 9.05 11.83 15.29
CA ARG A 35 7.96 12.32 16.15
C ARG A 35 6.91 11.26 16.48
N LEU A 36 6.70 10.26 15.61
CA LEU A 36 5.61 9.31 15.76
C LEU A 36 5.68 8.57 17.11
N LYS A 37 4.49 8.35 17.66
CA LYS A 37 4.28 7.46 18.81
C LYS A 37 3.38 6.31 18.36
N PRO A 38 3.75 5.03 18.64
CA PRO A 38 2.96 3.88 18.21
C PRO A 38 1.48 3.95 18.62
N ASP A 39 1.17 4.44 19.81
CA ASP A 39 -0.21 4.52 20.31
C ASP A 39 -1.03 5.57 19.54
N GLU A 40 -0.43 6.73 19.20
CA GLU A 40 -1.08 7.74 18.36
C GLU A 40 -1.36 7.18 16.96
N VAL A 41 -0.40 6.44 16.38
CA VAL A 41 -0.57 5.79 15.07
C VAL A 41 -1.65 4.72 15.14
N PHE A 42 -1.67 3.88 16.16
CA PHE A 42 -2.69 2.84 16.33
C PHE A 42 -4.10 3.44 16.43
N ASN A 43 -4.24 4.54 17.16
CA ASN A 43 -5.52 5.23 17.34
C ASN A 43 -5.99 5.89 16.03
N GLU A 44 -5.11 6.61 15.33
CA GLU A 44 -5.43 7.24 14.05
C GLU A 44 -5.78 6.19 12.99
N PHE A 45 -5.01 5.12 12.91
CA PHE A 45 -5.29 4.01 12.02
C PHE A 45 -6.59 3.28 12.34
N SER A 46 -6.90 3.07 13.62
CA SER A 46 -8.20 2.55 14.04
C SER A 46 -9.33 3.47 13.56
N ALA A 47 -9.16 4.78 13.70
CA ALA A 47 -10.15 5.76 13.26
C ALA A 47 -10.34 5.76 11.73
N GLN A 48 -9.27 5.65 10.93
CA GLN A 48 -9.34 5.50 9.47
C GLN A 48 -10.15 4.26 9.06
N ILE A 49 -9.87 3.11 9.68
CA ILE A 49 -10.57 1.84 9.42
C ILE A 49 -12.06 1.98 9.77
N GLU A 50 -12.37 2.49 10.96
CA GLU A 50 -13.74 2.65 11.45
C GLU A 50 -14.53 3.67 10.63
N ALA A 51 -13.91 4.75 10.16
CA ALA A 51 -14.55 5.75 9.30
C ALA A 51 -14.99 5.13 7.96
N ILE A 52 -14.17 4.25 7.38
CA ILE A 52 -14.51 3.52 6.15
C ILE A 52 -15.65 2.53 6.42
N GLN A 53 -15.58 1.77 7.51
CA GLN A 53 -16.63 0.80 7.88
C GLN A 53 -17.98 1.46 8.16
N LYS A 54 -18.00 2.64 8.81
CA LYS A 54 -19.21 3.43 9.06
C LYS A 54 -19.93 3.84 7.76
N ARG A 55 -19.22 3.90 6.64
CA ARG A 55 -19.79 4.16 5.30
C ARG A 55 -20.27 2.89 4.60
N GLY A 56 -20.34 1.75 5.29
CA GLY A 56 -20.80 0.47 4.75
C GLY A 56 -19.75 -0.29 3.94
N VAL A 57 -18.50 0.17 3.90
CA VAL A 57 -17.44 -0.49 3.13
C VAL A 57 -16.81 -1.60 3.97
N ARG A 58 -16.98 -2.85 3.51
CA ARG A 58 -16.30 -4.01 4.10
C ARG A 58 -14.83 -4.02 3.69
N ILE A 59 -13.95 -3.68 4.63
CA ILE A 59 -12.50 -3.79 4.51
C ILE A 59 -12.10 -5.28 4.41
N SER A 60 -11.34 -5.63 3.38
CA SER A 60 -10.87 -7.00 3.14
C SER A 60 -9.43 -7.24 3.57
N HIS A 61 -8.61 -6.19 3.63
CA HIS A 61 -7.22 -6.23 4.04
C HIS A 61 -6.74 -4.82 4.40
N LEU A 62 -5.55 -4.73 5.00
CA LEU A 62 -4.84 -3.47 5.20
C LEU A 62 -3.55 -3.45 4.37
N ASP A 63 -3.14 -2.24 4.00
CA ASP A 63 -1.87 -1.92 3.37
C ASP A 63 -1.26 -0.65 4.02
N SER A 64 -0.10 -0.21 3.58
CA SER A 64 0.52 1.03 4.07
C SER A 64 0.96 1.92 2.93
N HIS A 65 0.39 3.12 2.85
CA HIS A 65 0.86 4.16 1.97
C HIS A 65 2.34 4.43 2.27
N ARG A 66 3.14 4.53 1.20
CA ARG A 66 4.62 4.65 1.21
C ARG A 66 5.36 3.60 2.06
N GLY A 67 4.67 2.52 2.46
CA GLY A 67 5.23 1.44 3.24
C GLY A 67 5.67 1.79 4.66
N PHE A 68 5.19 2.88 5.27
CA PHE A 68 5.59 3.26 6.64
C PHE A 68 5.45 2.13 7.66
N CYS A 69 4.35 1.36 7.61
CA CYS A 69 4.12 0.22 8.51
C CYS A 69 5.15 -0.89 8.35
N PHE A 70 5.87 -0.95 7.22
CA PHE A 70 6.88 -1.97 6.97
C PHE A 70 8.30 -1.43 7.14
N LEU A 71 8.51 -0.15 6.84
CA LEU A 71 9.82 0.52 6.86
C LEU A 71 10.19 1.12 8.22
N ILE A 72 9.23 1.25 9.14
CA ILE A 72 9.45 1.76 10.50
C ILE A 72 9.24 0.61 11.49
N PRO A 73 10.32 0.08 12.12
CA PRO A 73 10.20 -1.05 13.03
C PRO A 73 9.23 -0.84 14.19
N LYS A 74 9.11 0.39 14.69
CA LYS A 74 8.15 0.78 15.74
C LYS A 74 6.69 0.52 15.35
N LEU A 75 6.37 0.43 14.06
CA LEU A 75 5.01 0.23 13.55
C LEU A 75 4.67 -1.23 13.23
N TRP A 76 5.62 -2.16 13.32
CA TRP A 76 5.37 -3.56 13.00
C TRP A 76 4.36 -4.22 13.95
N SER A 77 4.41 -3.89 15.25
CA SER A 77 3.42 -4.35 16.22
C SER A 77 2.06 -3.72 15.98
N VAL A 78 2.02 -2.40 15.74
CA VAL A 78 0.81 -1.65 15.43
C VAL A 78 0.07 -2.27 14.25
N TYR A 79 0.77 -2.49 13.13
CA TYR A 79 0.18 -3.07 11.93
C TYR A 79 -0.36 -4.49 12.16
N ARG A 80 0.38 -5.32 12.90
CA ARG A 80 -0.07 -6.67 13.31
C ARG A 80 -1.30 -6.60 14.21
N GLU A 81 -1.32 -5.69 15.18
CA GLU A 81 -2.43 -5.54 16.13
C GLU A 81 -3.70 -5.04 15.46
N LEU A 82 -3.59 -4.14 14.48
CA LEU A 82 -4.73 -3.73 13.64
C LEU A 82 -5.30 -4.90 12.85
N GLY A 83 -4.45 -5.71 12.20
CA GLY A 83 -4.89 -6.92 11.49
C GLY A 83 -5.64 -7.90 12.40
N ARG A 84 -5.19 -8.06 13.65
CA ARG A 84 -5.88 -8.88 14.66
C ARG A 84 -7.19 -8.25 15.14
N LYS A 85 -7.17 -6.97 15.53
CA LYS A 85 -8.33 -6.25 16.07
C LYS A 85 -9.49 -6.26 15.09
N TYR A 86 -9.21 -6.00 13.82
CA TYR A 86 -10.23 -5.93 12.78
C TYR A 86 -10.41 -7.24 12.00
N THR A 87 -9.66 -8.29 12.35
CA THR A 87 -9.72 -9.63 11.72
C THR A 87 -9.58 -9.54 10.19
N VAL A 88 -8.58 -8.79 9.74
CA VAL A 88 -8.28 -8.58 8.31
C VAL A 88 -6.83 -8.91 7.99
N PRO A 89 -6.56 -9.60 6.86
CA PRO A 89 -5.22 -9.79 6.32
C PRO A 89 -4.42 -8.50 6.14
N LEU A 90 -3.11 -8.66 6.08
CA LEU A 90 -2.16 -7.58 5.83
C LEU A 90 -1.40 -7.82 4.53
N ALA A 91 -1.23 -6.78 3.72
CA ALA A 91 -0.21 -6.77 2.68
C ALA A 91 1.18 -6.65 3.36
N LEU A 92 2.04 -7.66 3.19
CA LEU A 92 3.33 -7.79 3.88
C LEU A 92 4.50 -8.04 2.90
N PRO A 93 5.66 -7.40 3.11
CA PRO A 93 6.84 -7.65 2.28
C PRO A 93 7.48 -9.01 2.57
N LYS A 94 8.23 -9.55 1.61
CA LYS A 94 9.00 -10.80 1.78
C LYS A 94 10.21 -10.58 2.70
N ASN A 95 9.96 -10.52 4.00
CA ASN A 95 10.97 -10.31 5.03
C ASN A 95 10.64 -11.16 6.26
N PHE A 96 11.65 -11.82 6.83
CA PHE A 96 11.52 -12.75 7.95
C PHE A 96 11.01 -12.08 9.24
N MET A 97 11.21 -10.76 9.39
CA MET A 97 10.67 -10.00 10.52
C MET A 97 9.14 -10.06 10.61
N PHE A 98 8.46 -10.29 9.47
CA PHE A 98 7.00 -10.44 9.41
C PHE A 98 6.50 -11.89 9.54
N ASN A 99 7.38 -12.87 9.75
CA ASN A 99 6.95 -14.28 9.90
C ASN A 99 6.03 -14.46 11.12
N LYS A 100 6.32 -13.76 12.22
CA LYS A 100 5.42 -13.74 13.40
C LYS A 100 4.06 -13.14 13.05
N THR A 101 4.04 -12.06 12.26
CA THR A 101 2.81 -11.41 11.82
C THR A 101 1.97 -12.33 10.94
N ARG A 102 2.58 -13.02 9.96
CA ARG A 102 1.88 -14.01 9.11
C ARG A 102 1.23 -15.13 9.92
N LYS A 103 1.92 -15.64 10.95
CA LYS A 103 1.37 -16.67 11.85
C LYS A 103 0.20 -16.15 12.69
N GLN A 104 0.20 -14.88 13.06
CA GLN A 104 -0.81 -14.29 13.95
C GLN A 104 -1.97 -13.62 13.21
N VAL A 105 -1.81 -13.32 11.91
CA VAL A 105 -2.82 -12.72 11.04
C VAL A 105 -2.90 -13.56 9.75
N PRO A 106 -3.63 -14.69 9.77
CA PRO A 106 -3.78 -15.56 8.62
C PRO A 106 -4.33 -14.83 7.38
N GLY A 107 -3.96 -15.30 6.19
CA GLY A 107 -4.35 -14.69 4.92
C GLY A 107 -3.49 -13.49 4.49
N SER A 108 -2.58 -13.02 5.36
CA SER A 108 -1.60 -11.97 5.00
C SER A 108 -0.61 -12.47 3.93
N THR A 109 -0.12 -11.57 3.08
CA THR A 109 0.67 -11.98 1.89
C THR A 109 2.08 -12.46 2.20
N ASP A 110 2.62 -13.30 1.31
CA ASP A 110 4.01 -13.78 1.35
C ASP A 110 5.00 -12.73 0.87
N SER A 111 4.57 -11.87 -0.05
CA SER A 111 5.34 -10.70 -0.46
C SER A 111 4.47 -9.50 -0.80
N LEU A 112 5.15 -8.36 -0.88
CA LEU A 112 4.68 -7.09 -1.41
C LEU A 112 5.76 -6.66 -2.41
N ILE A 113 5.36 -6.44 -3.65
CA ILE A 113 6.24 -6.15 -4.79
C ILE A 113 5.50 -5.28 -5.79
N GLY A 114 6.19 -4.51 -6.61
CA GLY A 114 5.56 -3.64 -7.58
C GLY A 114 6.59 -2.94 -8.45
N VAL A 115 6.12 -2.37 -9.55
CA VAL A 115 6.89 -1.49 -10.42
C VAL A 115 6.41 -0.07 -10.15
N TYR A 116 7.31 0.82 -9.71
CA TYR A 116 6.99 2.23 -9.51
C TYR A 116 7.73 3.06 -10.56
N ASP A 117 8.92 3.55 -10.23
CA ASP A 117 9.79 4.25 -11.17
C ASP A 117 10.60 3.25 -12.02
N LEU A 118 10.68 3.53 -13.32
CA LEU A 118 11.60 2.84 -14.21
C LEU A 118 12.99 3.49 -14.19
N LYS A 119 14.02 2.70 -14.53
CA LYS A 119 15.36 3.24 -14.82
C LYS A 119 15.43 3.76 -16.25
N GLU A 120 14.65 3.12 -17.11
CA GLU A 120 14.39 3.47 -18.50
C GLU A 120 13.34 4.60 -18.58
N GLU A 121 13.07 5.07 -19.80
CA GLU A 121 11.97 6.03 -20.04
C GLU A 121 10.62 5.43 -19.63
N GLU A 122 9.77 6.29 -19.04
CA GLU A 122 8.42 5.91 -18.65
C GLU A 122 7.52 5.81 -19.89
N ASN A 123 7.19 4.57 -20.26
CA ASN A 123 6.23 4.24 -21.30
C ASN A 123 5.70 2.81 -21.11
N VAL A 124 4.59 2.50 -21.78
CA VAL A 124 3.88 1.20 -21.66
C VAL A 124 4.79 0.00 -21.95
N ASP A 125 5.63 0.07 -22.98
CA ASP A 125 6.51 -1.05 -23.37
C ASP A 125 7.57 -1.35 -22.29
N ASN A 126 8.19 -0.31 -21.74
CA ASN A 126 9.17 -0.46 -20.67
C ASN A 126 8.50 -0.92 -19.37
N ARG A 127 7.28 -0.47 -19.06
CA ARG A 127 6.50 -0.98 -17.93
C ARG A 127 6.16 -2.45 -18.12
N TYR A 128 5.70 -2.87 -19.30
CA TYR A 128 5.46 -4.27 -19.64
C TYR A 128 6.70 -5.12 -19.36
N ASN A 129 7.86 -4.69 -19.87
CA ASN A 129 9.13 -5.38 -19.65
C ASN A 129 9.52 -5.46 -18.16
N ALA A 130 9.27 -4.39 -17.39
CA ALA A 130 9.53 -4.37 -15.96
C ALA A 130 8.63 -5.36 -15.20
N TYR A 131 7.34 -5.40 -15.52
CA TYR A 131 6.40 -6.37 -14.96
C TYR A 131 6.73 -7.80 -15.38
N ASP A 132 7.12 -8.06 -16.64
CA ASP A 132 7.54 -9.39 -17.11
C ASP A 132 8.70 -9.92 -16.27
N ARG A 133 9.73 -9.09 -16.06
CA ARG A 133 10.88 -9.43 -15.19
C ARG A 133 10.49 -9.62 -13.73
N MET A 134 9.54 -8.84 -13.23
CA MET A 134 9.07 -8.94 -11.85
C MET A 134 8.29 -10.24 -11.63
N LEU A 135 7.32 -10.55 -12.50
CA LEU A 135 6.48 -11.73 -12.43
C LEU A 135 7.28 -13.03 -12.58
N ALA A 136 8.29 -13.04 -13.47
CA ALA A 136 9.20 -14.18 -13.66
C ALA A 136 9.98 -14.59 -12.38
N ARG A 137 10.10 -13.68 -11.40
CA ARG A 137 10.84 -13.90 -10.15
C ARG A 137 9.93 -14.28 -8.99
N LEU A 138 8.62 -14.31 -9.19
CA LEU A 138 7.70 -14.76 -8.16
C LEU A 138 7.88 -16.25 -7.92
N GLY A 139 7.93 -16.63 -6.64
CA GLY A 139 7.86 -18.02 -6.24
C GLY A 139 6.42 -18.46 -6.07
N ALA A 140 6.21 -19.65 -5.50
CA ALA A 140 4.90 -20.01 -5.00
C ALA A 140 4.52 -19.12 -3.80
N GLY A 141 3.27 -18.67 -3.76
CA GLY A 141 2.73 -17.90 -2.65
C GLY A 141 1.64 -16.91 -3.07
N THR A 142 1.18 -16.14 -2.09
CA THR A 142 0.28 -15.00 -2.29
C THR A 142 1.11 -13.72 -2.34
N HIS A 143 1.14 -13.07 -3.50
CA HIS A 143 1.94 -11.87 -3.73
C HIS A 143 1.03 -10.65 -3.89
N TYR A 144 1.25 -9.62 -3.07
CA TYR A 144 0.61 -8.32 -3.25
C TYR A 144 1.41 -7.51 -4.27
N CYS A 145 0.88 -7.38 -5.48
CA CYS A 145 1.45 -6.52 -6.52
C CYS A 145 0.88 -5.11 -6.35
N PHE A 146 1.67 -4.16 -5.84
CA PHE A 146 1.24 -2.75 -5.81
C PHE A 146 1.52 -2.08 -7.16
N SER A 147 0.61 -1.20 -7.57
CA SER A 147 0.68 -0.39 -8.78
C SER A 147 -0.20 0.86 -8.58
N HIS A 148 -0.13 1.81 -9.51
CA HIS A 148 -0.88 3.07 -9.39
C HIS A 148 -1.70 3.42 -10.65
N PRO A 149 -2.44 2.48 -11.26
CA PRO A 149 -3.19 2.76 -12.48
C PRO A 149 -4.23 3.85 -12.22
N SER A 150 -4.21 4.88 -13.08
CA SER A 150 -5.25 5.91 -13.12
C SER A 150 -5.54 6.33 -14.55
N PRO A 151 -6.82 6.56 -14.93
CA PRO A 151 -7.15 7.13 -16.22
C PRO A 151 -6.40 8.47 -16.45
N PRO A 152 -5.94 8.75 -17.69
CA PRO A 152 -5.18 9.96 -18.03
C PRO A 152 -6.10 11.18 -18.13
N THR A 153 -6.73 11.54 -17.02
CA THR A 153 -7.59 12.72 -16.92
C THR A 153 -6.77 13.94 -16.52
N ARG A 154 -7.23 15.12 -16.92
CA ARG A 154 -6.63 16.40 -16.51
C ARG A 154 -6.50 16.53 -14.98
N SER A 155 -7.51 16.10 -14.23
CA SER A 155 -7.46 16.15 -12.77
C SER A 155 -6.30 15.34 -12.19
N VAL A 156 -5.97 14.20 -12.78
CA VAL A 156 -4.86 13.35 -12.34
C VAL A 156 -3.53 14.01 -12.70
N GLN A 157 -3.42 14.51 -13.93
CA GLN A 157 -2.23 15.22 -14.40
C GLN A 157 -1.91 16.47 -13.54
N ASP A 158 -2.93 17.22 -13.16
CA ASP A 158 -2.78 18.44 -12.35
C ASP A 158 -2.45 18.13 -10.87
N SER A 159 -2.83 16.95 -10.37
CA SER A 159 -2.72 16.60 -8.94
C SER A 159 -1.50 15.75 -8.61
N PHE A 160 -0.96 15.00 -9.56
CA PHE A 160 0.02 13.96 -9.30
C PHE A 160 1.25 14.10 -10.20
N GLY A 161 2.41 14.38 -9.60
CA GLY A 161 3.67 14.54 -10.34
C GLY A 161 4.15 13.27 -11.06
N ASP A 162 3.65 12.10 -10.66
CA ASP A 162 3.90 10.79 -11.26
C ASP A 162 2.82 10.39 -12.29
N PHE A 163 2.14 11.35 -12.91
CA PHE A 163 1.00 11.07 -13.79
C PHE A 163 1.30 10.05 -14.90
N GLN A 164 2.51 10.09 -15.47
CA GLN A 164 2.91 9.22 -16.58
C GLN A 164 2.92 7.74 -16.14
N ILE A 165 3.51 7.45 -14.97
CA ILE A 165 3.50 6.12 -14.33
C ILE A 165 2.06 5.61 -14.20
N ARG A 166 1.15 6.47 -13.72
CA ARG A 166 -0.25 6.11 -13.48
C ARG A 166 -1.02 5.83 -14.77
N ALA A 167 -0.79 6.64 -15.79
CA ALA A 167 -1.40 6.50 -17.11
C ALA A 167 -0.91 5.21 -17.81
N ASP A 168 0.38 4.92 -17.72
CA ASP A 168 0.96 3.74 -18.36
C ASP A 168 0.60 2.44 -17.62
N ASP A 169 0.56 2.44 -16.28
CA ASP A 169 -0.01 1.34 -15.50
C ASP A 169 -1.48 1.09 -15.90
N TYR A 170 -2.26 2.16 -16.08
CA TYR A 170 -3.67 2.05 -16.48
C TYR A 170 -3.83 1.46 -17.88
N ALA A 171 -3.06 1.96 -18.84
CA ALA A 171 -3.09 1.46 -20.22
C ALA A 171 -2.68 -0.01 -20.28
N LEU A 172 -1.60 -0.39 -19.60
CA LEU A 172 -1.11 -1.76 -19.55
C LEU A 172 -2.12 -2.70 -18.89
N PHE A 173 -2.66 -2.34 -17.72
CA PHE A 173 -3.48 -3.27 -16.93
C PHE A 173 -4.84 -3.57 -17.58
N LEU A 174 -5.30 -2.70 -18.49
CA LEU A 174 -6.50 -2.90 -19.29
C LEU A 174 -6.23 -3.58 -20.65
N SER A 175 -4.96 -3.87 -20.96
CA SER A 175 -4.56 -4.42 -22.25
C SER A 175 -4.67 -5.96 -22.29
N PRO A 176 -4.87 -6.56 -23.48
CA PRO A 176 -4.79 -8.01 -23.66
C PRO A 176 -3.42 -8.58 -23.25
N GLU A 177 -2.35 -7.86 -23.53
CA GLU A 177 -0.96 -8.24 -23.25
C GLU A 177 -0.74 -8.46 -21.75
N TRP A 178 -1.37 -7.66 -20.87
CA TRP A 178 -1.31 -7.91 -19.43
C TRP A 178 -1.91 -9.26 -19.04
N SER A 179 -3.06 -9.60 -19.61
CA SER A 179 -3.71 -10.90 -19.37
C SER A 179 -2.87 -12.06 -19.89
N GLU A 180 -2.22 -11.89 -21.05
CA GLU A 180 -1.29 -12.86 -21.61
C GLU A 180 -0.03 -13.00 -20.75
N LEU A 181 0.48 -11.89 -20.22
CA LEU A 181 1.63 -11.87 -19.34
C LEU A 181 1.38 -12.64 -18.04
N LEU A 182 0.20 -12.46 -17.42
CA LEU A 182 -0.20 -13.24 -16.25
C LEU A 182 -0.29 -14.74 -16.57
N LYS A 183 -0.86 -15.11 -17.73
CA LYS A 183 -0.95 -16.51 -18.18
C LYS A 183 0.44 -17.11 -18.44
N LYS A 184 1.32 -16.37 -19.12
CA LYS A 184 2.72 -16.76 -19.40
C LYS A 184 3.45 -17.16 -18.13
N HIS A 185 3.23 -16.43 -17.04
CA HIS A 185 3.86 -16.69 -15.73
C HIS A 185 3.04 -17.59 -14.80
N GLY A 186 1.92 -18.16 -15.27
CA GLY A 186 1.06 -19.02 -14.46
C GLY A 186 0.42 -18.31 -13.27
N ILE A 187 0.22 -16.99 -13.36
CA ILE A 187 -0.31 -16.18 -12.26
C ILE A 187 -1.83 -16.27 -12.26
N THR A 188 -2.39 -16.60 -11.09
CA THR A 188 -3.83 -16.53 -10.84
C THR A 188 -4.15 -15.30 -10.01
N LEU A 189 -4.98 -14.41 -10.55
CA LEU A 189 -5.49 -13.27 -9.79
C LEU A 189 -6.42 -13.73 -8.67
N SER A 190 -6.30 -13.08 -7.51
CA SER A 190 -7.06 -13.41 -6.31
C SER A 190 -7.49 -12.12 -5.61
N SER A 191 -8.42 -12.25 -4.66
CA SER A 191 -8.88 -11.17 -3.80
C SER A 191 -8.73 -11.57 -2.34
N PHE A 192 -8.53 -10.58 -1.47
CA PHE A 192 -8.60 -10.76 -0.01
C PHE A 192 -10.01 -10.98 0.53
N ARG A 193 -11.05 -10.92 -0.31
CA ARG A 193 -12.45 -11.16 0.11
C ARG A 193 -12.82 -12.65 0.22
N LYS A 194 -11.88 -13.56 -0.05
CA LYS A 194 -12.09 -15.01 0.04
C LYS A 194 -12.45 -15.45 1.47
#